data_AF-A0A832BT62-F1
#
_entry.id   AF-A0A832BT62-F1
#
_cell.length_a   1.000
_cell.length_b   1.000
_cell.length_c   1.000
_cell.angle_alpha   90.00
_cell.angle_beta   90.00
_cell.angle_gamma   90.00
#
_symmetry.space_group_name_H-M   'P 1'
#
loop_
_entity.id
_entity.type
_entity.pdbx_description
1 polymer ?
#
loop_
_entity_poly.entity_id
_entity_poly.type
_entity_poly.pdbx_seq_one_letter_code
_entity_poly.pdbx_strand_id
1 'polypeptide(L)'
;ITLPDMTAKLEEEMDRVAEGTKSEAEVVMESRKILSEILKNIGEEEVTVKLKEGLKKDKVVGKCPECGKEIVMRKSKSGKRFIGCSGYPECNFSLPLPQKGSIYVTSKNCKDHGVRILKIKGKKSWSFCPICNYKEFLKSQSENS
;
A
#
# COMPACT_ATOMS: atom_id res chain seq x y z
N ILE A 1 20.60 -15.16 -17.75
CA ILE A 1 21.65 -14.28 -18.32
C ILE A 1 21.72 -13.06 -17.42
N THR A 2 22.55 -13.09 -16.37
CA THR A 2 22.98 -11.85 -15.73
C THR A 2 23.90 -11.18 -16.74
N LEU A 3 23.51 -10.02 -17.27
CA LEU A 3 24.34 -9.26 -18.21
C LEU A 3 25.33 -8.42 -17.39
N PRO A 4 26.60 -8.85 -17.21
CA PRO A 4 27.64 -8.00 -16.63
C PRO A 4 27.75 -6.63 -17.32
N ASP A 5 27.31 -6.52 -18.58
CA ASP A 5 27.25 -5.26 -19.33
C ASP A 5 26.33 -4.19 -18.72
N MET A 6 25.23 -4.58 -18.05
CA MET A 6 24.30 -3.59 -17.48
C MET A 6 24.84 -2.97 -16.19
N THR A 7 25.58 -3.74 -15.39
CA THR A 7 26.22 -3.24 -14.16
C THR A 7 27.37 -2.30 -14.51
N ALA A 8 28.23 -2.69 -15.45
CA ALA A 8 29.34 -1.84 -15.91
C ALA A 8 28.87 -0.52 -16.51
N LYS A 9 27.78 -0.54 -17.28
CA LYS A 9 27.19 0.67 -17.87
C LYS A 9 26.57 1.61 -16.82
N LEU A 10 26.00 1.05 -15.75
CA LEU A 10 25.45 1.87 -14.66
C LEU A 10 26.54 2.53 -13.82
N GLU A 11 27.64 1.82 -13.57
CA GLU A 11 28.80 2.37 -12.85
C GLU A 11 29.44 3.51 -13.64
N GLU A 12 29.61 3.35 -14.95
CA GLU A 12 30.14 4.41 -15.83
C GLU A 12 29.22 5.65 -15.88
N GLU A 13 27.90 5.45 -15.85
CA GLU A 13 26.93 6.55 -15.80
C GLU A 13 26.94 7.26 -14.44
N MET A 14 27.18 6.54 -13.34
CA MET A 14 27.33 7.11 -12.00
C MET A 14 28.62 7.94 -11.87
N ASP A 15 29.72 7.49 -12.47
CA ASP A 15 30.98 8.24 -12.52
C ASP A 15 30.83 9.55 -13.32
N ARG A 16 30.09 9.52 -14.44
CA ARG A 16 29.79 10.72 -15.24
C ARG A 16 28.92 11.74 -14.51
N VAL A 17 28.05 11.29 -13.59
CA VAL A 17 27.32 12.20 -12.69
C VAL A 17 28.26 12.83 -11.66
N ALA A 18 29.19 12.06 -11.11
CA ALA A 18 30.20 12.56 -10.18
C ALA A 18 31.13 13.60 -10.82
N GLU A 19 31.43 13.45 -12.11
CA GLU A 19 32.18 14.41 -12.92
C GLU A 19 31.36 15.63 -13.41
N GLY A 20 30.05 15.65 -13.13
CA GLY A 20 29.16 16.77 -13.47
C GLY A 20 28.77 16.88 -14.94
N THR A 21 29.05 15.86 -15.76
CA THR A 21 28.74 15.84 -17.20
C THR A 21 27.32 15.31 -17.50
N LYS A 22 26.70 14.61 -16.55
CA LYS A 22 25.30 14.16 -16.61
C LYS A 22 24.56 14.52 -15.32
N SER A 23 23.27 14.82 -15.44
CA SER A 23 22.44 15.08 -14.26
C SER A 23 21.89 13.79 -13.65
N GLU A 24 21.76 13.74 -12.33
CA GLU A 24 21.18 12.60 -11.60
C GLU A 24 19.76 12.27 -12.12
N ALA A 25 18.99 13.30 -12.51
CA ALA A 25 17.66 13.12 -13.07
C ALA A 25 17.66 12.38 -14.41
N GLU A 26 18.65 12.64 -15.27
CA GLU A 26 18.81 11.95 -16.56
C GLU A 26 19.20 10.49 -16.35
N VAL A 27 20.15 10.19 -15.45
CA VAL A 27 20.57 8.80 -15.15
C VAL A 27 19.42 7.98 -14.55
N VAL A 28 18.62 8.58 -13.67
CA VAL A 28 17.44 7.93 -13.09
C VAL A 28 16.36 7.66 -14.16
N MET A 29 16.16 8.58 -15.11
CA MET A 29 15.21 8.37 -16.20
C MET A 29 15.67 7.29 -17.18
N GLU A 30 16.94 7.28 -17.55
CA GLU A 30 17.53 6.30 -18.47
C GLU A 30 17.45 4.89 -17.88
N SER A 31 17.83 4.73 -16.62
CA SER A 31 17.70 3.46 -15.88
C SER A 31 16.25 2.98 -15.78
N ARG A 32 15.30 3.90 -15.50
CA ARG A 32 13.86 3.56 -15.44
C ARG A 32 13.30 3.13 -16.79
N LYS A 33 13.79 3.71 -17.90
CA LYS A 33 13.34 3.35 -19.25
C LYS A 33 13.75 1.91 -19.60
N ILE A 34 15.00 1.55 -19.34
CA ILE A 34 15.53 0.19 -19.58
C ILE A 34 14.74 -0.84 -18.77
N LEU A 35 14.52 -0.57 -17.48
CA LEU A 35 13.74 -1.44 -16.61
C LEU A 35 12.28 -1.59 -17.08
N SER A 36 11.66 -0.50 -17.55
CA SER A 36 10.29 -0.52 -18.09
C SER A 36 10.17 -1.37 -19.35
N GLU A 37 11.18 -1.36 -20.21
CA GLU A 37 11.24 -2.14 -21.44
C GLU A 37 11.39 -3.64 -21.16
N ILE A 38 12.25 -4.01 -20.20
CA ILE A 38 12.40 -5.39 -19.74
C ILE A 38 11.11 -5.89 -19.10
N LEU A 39 10.48 -5.08 -18.23
CA LEU A 39 9.23 -5.44 -17.58
C LEU A 39 8.06 -5.61 -18.57
N LYS A 40 8.07 -4.91 -19.72
CA LYS A 40 7.08 -5.08 -20.79
C LYS A 40 7.27 -6.36 -21.60
N ASN A 41 8.53 -6.75 -21.83
CA ASN A 41 8.86 -7.97 -22.58
C ASN A 41 8.68 -9.25 -21.75
N ILE A 42 8.61 -9.13 -20.41
CA ILE A 42 8.11 -10.19 -19.54
C ILE A 42 6.58 -10.18 -19.63
N GLY A 43 6.07 -10.64 -20.77
CA GLY A 43 4.65 -10.92 -20.97
C GLY A 43 4.18 -11.98 -19.98
N GLU A 44 3.09 -11.66 -19.27
CA GLU A 44 1.97 -12.54 -18.93
C GLU A 44 2.33 -14.04 -18.92
N GLU A 45 2.69 -14.67 -17.81
CA GLU A 45 1.71 -15.54 -17.15
C GLU A 45 2.03 -15.89 -15.67
N GLU A 46 3.23 -15.62 -15.12
CA GLU A 46 3.55 -16.09 -13.75
C GLU A 46 4.09 -15.02 -12.78
N VAL A 47 4.79 -13.99 -13.28
CA VAL A 47 5.47 -13.01 -12.43
C VAL A 47 4.57 -11.84 -12.03
N THR A 48 3.59 -11.49 -12.89
CA THR A 48 2.59 -10.45 -12.57
C THR A 48 1.70 -10.83 -11.39
N VAL A 49 1.48 -12.12 -11.13
CA VAL A 49 0.75 -12.60 -9.96
C VAL A 49 1.55 -12.35 -8.68
N LYS A 50 2.84 -12.70 -8.66
CA LYS A 50 3.73 -12.51 -7.49
C LYS A 50 3.98 -11.03 -7.17
N LEU A 51 4.15 -10.18 -8.19
CA LEU A 51 4.26 -8.72 -8.00
C LEU A 51 2.95 -8.10 -7.50
N LYS A 52 1.79 -8.57 -7.99
CA LYS A 52 0.48 -8.17 -7.45
C LYS A 52 0.28 -8.62 -6.00
N GLU A 53 0.80 -9.78 -5.61
CA GLU A 53 0.74 -10.27 -4.22
C GLU A 53 1.63 -9.46 -3.27
N GLY A 54 2.80 -9.01 -3.72
CA GLY A 54 3.63 -8.05 -2.98
C GLY A 54 2.87 -6.75 -2.66
N LEU A 55 2.20 -6.17 -3.66
CA LEU A 55 1.37 -4.97 -3.50
C LEU A 55 0.09 -5.19 -2.69
N LYS A 56 -0.41 -6.44 -2.58
CA LYS A 56 -1.57 -6.78 -1.73
C LYS A 56 -1.20 -6.75 -0.25
N LYS A 57 0.00 -7.19 0.13
CA LYS A 57 0.47 -7.21 1.53
C LYS A 57 0.53 -5.81 2.15
N ASP A 58 0.84 -4.78 1.36
CA ASP A 58 0.87 -3.39 1.81
C ASP A 58 -0.50 -2.81 2.17
N LYS A 59 -1.58 -3.47 1.78
CA LYS A 59 -2.96 -3.05 2.10
C LYS A 59 -3.54 -3.82 3.27
N VAL A 60 -2.82 -4.79 3.83
CA VAL A 60 -3.26 -5.58 4.98
C VAL A 60 -3.10 -4.76 6.25
N VAL A 61 -4.23 -4.52 6.91
CA VAL A 61 -4.32 -3.76 8.16
C VAL A 61 -4.17 -4.70 9.36
N GLY A 62 -4.63 -5.94 9.27
CA GLY A 62 -4.53 -6.91 10.36
C GLY A 62 -5.44 -8.11 10.15
N LYS A 63 -5.85 -8.74 11.26
CA LYS A 63 -6.83 -9.84 11.26
C LYS A 63 -8.24 -9.34 11.55
N CYS A 64 -9.23 -10.01 10.96
CA CYS A 64 -10.64 -9.78 11.17
C CYS A 64 -11.03 -10.29 12.57
N PRO A 65 -11.75 -9.48 13.37
CA PRO A 65 -12.22 -9.94 14.68
C PRO A 65 -13.34 -10.97 14.60
N GLU A 66 -14.04 -11.10 13.46
CA GLU A 66 -15.15 -12.05 13.31
C GLU A 66 -14.70 -13.44 12.82
N CYS A 67 -13.80 -13.51 11.85
CA CYS A 67 -13.39 -14.78 11.22
C CYS A 67 -11.89 -15.07 11.25
N GLY A 68 -11.08 -14.16 11.82
CA GLY A 68 -9.61 -14.33 11.90
C GLY A 68 -8.84 -14.16 10.58
N LYS A 69 -9.52 -14.11 9.42
CA LYS A 69 -8.92 -13.85 8.11
C LYS A 69 -8.37 -12.42 8.01
N GLU A 70 -7.57 -12.11 7.00
CA GLU A 70 -6.98 -10.77 6.86
C GLU A 70 -8.03 -9.69 6.53
N ILE A 71 -7.85 -8.49 7.08
CA ILE A 71 -8.61 -7.30 6.70
C ILE A 71 -7.75 -6.37 5.85
N VAL A 72 -8.33 -5.90 4.75
CA VAL A 72 -7.60 -5.12 3.74
C VAL A 72 -8.33 -3.83 3.39
N MET A 73 -7.58 -2.79 3.05
CA MET A 73 -8.15 -1.54 2.54
C MET A 73 -8.66 -1.75 1.10
N ARG A 74 -9.96 -1.53 0.90
CA ARG A 74 -10.67 -1.64 -0.38
C ARG A 74 -11.29 -0.31 -0.79
N LYS A 75 -11.67 -0.21 -2.06
CA LYS A 75 -12.46 0.89 -2.62
C LYS A 75 -13.72 0.32 -3.24
N SER A 76 -14.87 0.94 -2.98
CA SER A 76 -16.15 0.55 -3.60
C SER A 76 -16.25 1.09 -5.02
N LYS A 77 -17.24 0.61 -5.79
CA LYS A 77 -17.54 1.10 -7.15
C LYS A 77 -17.77 2.61 -7.18
N SER A 78 -18.37 3.17 -6.13
CA SER A 78 -18.59 4.61 -5.95
C SER A 78 -17.34 5.39 -5.54
N GLY A 79 -16.18 4.74 -5.48
CA GLY A 79 -14.91 5.36 -5.08
C GLY A 79 -14.71 5.50 -3.56
N LYS A 80 -15.67 5.07 -2.73
CA LYS A 80 -15.56 5.17 -1.27
C LYS A 80 -14.56 4.15 -0.73
N ARG A 81 -13.63 4.59 0.11
CA ARG A 81 -12.61 3.74 0.75
C ARG A 81 -13.17 3.12 2.03
N PHE A 82 -12.86 1.85 2.28
CA PHE A 82 -13.26 1.13 3.47
C PHE A 82 -12.27 0.00 3.77
N ILE A 83 -12.32 -0.57 4.96
CA ILE A 83 -11.64 -1.82 5.28
C ILE A 83 -12.66 -2.95 5.14
N GLY A 84 -12.31 -3.99 4.40
CA GLY A 84 -13.16 -5.18 4.26
C GLY A 84 -12.40 -6.45 4.58
N CYS A 85 -13.12 -7.45 5.09
CA CYS A 85 -12.58 -8.79 5.25
C CYS A 85 -12.17 -9.39 3.90
N SER A 86 -11.02 -10.07 3.86
CA SER A 86 -10.58 -10.86 2.71
C SER A 86 -11.49 -12.04 2.43
N GLY A 87 -12.18 -12.56 3.45
CA GLY A 87 -13.08 -13.71 3.37
C GLY A 87 -14.49 -13.45 2.84
N TYR A 88 -14.77 -12.27 2.27
CA TYR A 88 -16.06 -12.02 1.60
C TYR A 88 -16.26 -13.03 0.44
N PRO A 89 -17.44 -13.65 0.26
CA PRO A 89 -18.74 -13.35 0.89
C PRO A 89 -19.03 -14.06 2.23
N GLU A 90 -18.17 -14.95 2.69
CA GLU A 90 -18.39 -15.71 3.95
C GLU A 90 -18.31 -14.83 5.20
N CYS A 91 -17.58 -13.72 5.13
CA CYS A 91 -17.50 -12.71 6.20
C CYS A 91 -17.77 -11.32 5.63
N ASN A 92 -18.83 -10.67 6.14
CA ASN A 92 -19.29 -9.35 5.72
C ASN A 92 -18.74 -8.20 6.58
N PHE A 93 -17.75 -8.48 7.43
CA PHE A 93 -17.10 -7.47 8.26
C PHE A 93 -16.52 -6.34 7.39
N SER A 94 -16.98 -5.12 7.65
CA SER A 94 -16.49 -3.92 6.99
C SER A 94 -16.43 -2.74 7.95
N LEU A 95 -15.42 -1.88 7.77
CA LEU A 95 -15.25 -0.66 8.56
C LEU A 95 -15.16 0.54 7.61
N PRO A 96 -15.95 1.59 7.85
CA PRO A 96 -15.84 2.82 7.06
C PRO A 96 -14.50 3.50 7.33
N LEU A 97 -13.88 4.04 6.28
CA LEU A 97 -12.70 4.88 6.41
C LEU A 97 -13.02 6.33 6.01
N PRO A 98 -12.27 7.31 6.55
CA PRO A 98 -12.38 8.68 6.09
C PRO A 98 -12.04 8.81 4.60
N GLN A 99 -12.86 9.56 3.87
CA GLN A 99 -12.73 9.70 2.41
C GLN A 99 -11.72 10.77 1.98
N LYS A 100 -11.37 11.68 2.91
CA LYS A 100 -10.46 12.80 2.66
C LYS A 100 -9.08 12.48 3.25
N GLY A 101 -8.03 12.80 2.49
CA GLY A 101 -6.64 12.58 2.88
C GLY A 101 -6.01 11.29 2.34
N SER A 102 -4.70 11.17 2.56
CA SER A 102 -3.90 10.00 2.23
C SER A 102 -3.71 9.14 3.48
N ILE A 103 -4.04 7.85 3.38
CA ILE A 103 -3.98 6.90 4.49
C ILE A 103 -2.72 6.06 4.36
N TYR A 104 -1.97 5.95 5.44
CA TYR A 104 -0.75 5.15 5.54
C TYR A 104 -0.91 4.14 6.66
N VAL A 105 -0.57 2.88 6.38
CA VAL A 105 -0.50 1.83 7.41
C VAL A 105 0.79 2.04 8.20
N THR A 106 0.70 2.13 9.52
CA THR A 106 1.88 2.26 10.38
C THR A 106 2.31 0.91 10.92
N SER A 107 3.57 0.81 11.37
CA SER A 107 4.10 -0.41 12.00
C SER A 107 3.58 -0.65 13.43
N LYS A 108 2.81 0.29 14.01
CA LYS A 108 2.26 0.15 15.36
C LYS A 108 0.95 -0.64 15.31
N ASN A 109 0.81 -1.60 16.21
CA ASN A 109 -0.44 -2.33 16.41
C ASN A 109 -1.25 -1.73 17.56
N CYS A 110 -2.58 -1.81 17.45
CA CYS A 110 -3.49 -1.51 18.54
C CYS A 110 -3.38 -2.60 19.61
N LYS A 111 -3.31 -2.20 20.89
CA LYS A 111 -3.21 -3.13 22.03
C LYS A 111 -4.47 -4.01 22.19
N ASP A 112 -5.64 -3.45 21.91
CA ASP A 112 -6.92 -4.13 22.15
C ASP A 112 -7.38 -5.03 21.00
N HIS A 113 -7.00 -4.68 19.77
CA HIS A 113 -7.51 -5.38 18.57
C HIS A 113 -6.40 -6.02 17.73
N GLY A 114 -5.13 -5.78 18.04
CA GLY A 114 -3.99 -6.34 17.30
C GLY A 114 -3.82 -5.84 15.85
N VAL A 115 -4.70 -4.95 15.37
CA VAL A 115 -4.63 -4.38 14.02
C VAL A 115 -3.64 -3.22 13.95
N ARG A 116 -3.05 -2.99 12.77
CA ARG A 116 -2.15 -1.87 12.52
C ARG A 116 -2.90 -0.54 12.59
N ILE A 117 -2.29 0.43 13.24
CA ILE A 117 -2.79 1.79 13.35
C ILE A 117 -2.65 2.48 11.98
N LEU A 118 -3.71 3.16 11.56
CA LEU A 118 -3.72 3.94 10.32
C LEU A 118 -3.42 5.40 10.62
N LYS A 119 -2.59 6.03 9.79
CA LYS A 119 -2.29 7.47 9.85
C LYS A 119 -2.88 8.18 8.64
N ILE A 120 -3.65 9.23 8.88
CA ILE A 120 -4.19 10.08 7.81
C ILE A 120 -3.33 11.34 7.71
N LYS A 121 -2.87 11.65 6.50
CA LYS A 121 -2.32 12.96 6.15
C LYS A 121 -3.38 13.73 5.35
N GLY A 122 -3.76 14.90 5.85
CA GLY A 122 -4.73 15.80 5.24
C GLY A 122 -4.61 17.19 5.88
N LYS A 123 -5.72 17.92 6.04
CA LYS A 123 -5.73 19.22 6.75
C LYS A 123 -5.17 19.13 8.18
N LYS A 124 -5.45 18.03 8.87
CA LYS A 124 -4.90 17.68 10.19
C LYS A 124 -4.41 16.25 10.11
N SER A 125 -3.17 16.00 10.55
CA SER A 125 -2.63 14.64 10.60
C SER A 125 -2.98 13.98 11.92
N TRP A 126 -3.54 12.78 11.86
CA TRP A 126 -3.91 12.00 13.04
C TRP A 126 -3.80 10.50 12.76
N SER A 127 -3.68 9.71 13.81
CA SER A 127 -3.53 8.26 13.74
C SER A 127 -4.57 7.57 14.61
N PHE A 128 -5.18 6.50 14.11
CA PHE A 128 -6.27 5.82 14.80
C PHE A 128 -6.27 4.31 14.52
N CYS A 129 -6.82 3.56 15.47
CA CYS A 129 -7.21 2.17 15.24
C CYS A 129 -8.57 2.16 14.51
N PRO A 130 -8.70 1.50 13.36
CA PRO A 130 -9.97 1.47 12.63
C PRO A 130 -11.12 0.82 13.40
N ILE A 131 -10.82 -0.17 14.25
CA ILE A 131 -11.81 -0.86 15.07
C ILE A 131 -12.23 0.02 16.26
N CYS A 132 -11.29 0.62 17.00
CA CYS A 132 -11.63 1.54 18.10
C CYS A 132 -12.48 2.70 17.60
N ASN A 133 -12.03 3.36 16.52
CA ASN A 133 -12.72 4.52 15.96
C ASN A 133 -14.14 4.16 15.49
N TYR A 134 -14.34 2.95 14.96
CA TYR A 134 -15.68 2.50 14.58
C TYR A 134 -16.57 2.21 15.80
N LYS A 135 -16.02 1.60 16.87
CA LYS A 135 -16.78 1.38 18.12
C LYS A 135 -17.19 2.71 18.77
N GLU A 136 -16.32 3.70 18.77
CA GLU A 136 -16.63 5.05 19.27
C GLU A 136 -17.75 5.71 18.44
N PHE A 137 -17.67 5.59 17.11
CA PHE A 137 -18.72 6.09 16.22
C PHE A 137 -20.07 5.42 16.50
N LEU A 138 -20.13 4.10 16.70
CA LEU A 138 -21.38 3.40 17.02
C LEU A 138 -22.00 3.89 18.34
N LYS A 139 -21.19 4.10 19.39
CA LYS A 139 -21.67 4.65 20.67
C LYS A 139 -22.27 6.05 20.53
N SER A 140 -21.62 6.91 19.75
CA SER A 140 -22.13 8.27 19.50
C SER A 140 -23.45 8.31 18.73
N GLN A 141 -23.78 7.26 17.98
CA GLN A 141 -25.06 7.15 17.27
C GLN A 141 -26.16 6.62 18.19
N SER A 142 -25.83 5.70 19.11
CA SER A 142 -26.81 5.19 20.08
C SER A 142 -27.18 6.20 21.17
N GLU A 143 -26.28 7.08 21.56
CA GLU A 143 -26.55 8.12 22.58
C GLU A 143 -27.38 9.30 22.04
N ASN A 144 -27.50 9.42 20.72
CA ASN A 144 -28.25 10.50 20.04
C ASN A 144 -29.60 10.01 19.47
N SER A 145 -30.09 8.83 19.87
CA SER A 145 -31.34 8.23 19.38
C SER A 145 -32.35 7.97 20.48
#